data_AF-A0A3D0RRB7-F1
#
_entry.id   AF-A0A3D0RRB7-F1
#
_cell.length_a   1.000
_cell.length_b   1.000
_cell.length_c   1.000
_cell.angle_alpha   90.00
_cell.angle_beta   90.00
_cell.angle_gamma   90.00
#
_symmetry.space_group_name_H-M   'P 1'
#
loop_
_entity.id
_entity.type
_entity.pdbx_description
1 polymer ?
#
loop_
_entity_poly.entity_id
_entity_poly.type
_entity_poly.pdbx_seq_one_letter_code
_entity_poly.pdbx_strand_id
1 'polypeptide(L)' 'MNQNLWYKNAVFYQISVRSFKDSNGDGRGDLHGIAEKLDYLQTLGIDCIWLMPIYPSPLN' A
#
# COMPACT_ATOMS: atom_id res chain seq x y z
N MET A 1 -20.39 19.81 17.23
CA MET A 1 -20.03 18.41 16.90
C MET A 1 -18.60 18.42 16.39
N ASN A 2 -17.62 18.04 17.20
CA ASN A 2 -16.25 17.83 16.71
C ASN A 2 -16.27 16.55 15.87
N GLN A 3 -16.40 16.69 14.55
CA GLN A 3 -16.24 15.58 13.63
C GLN A 3 -14.74 15.28 13.55
N ASN A 4 -14.31 14.31 14.35
CA ASN A 4 -12.93 13.83 14.38
C ASN A 4 -12.71 12.96 13.13
N LEU A 5 -12.55 13.63 11.99
CA LEU A 5 -12.37 13.01 10.69
C LEU A 5 -10.97 12.38 10.63
N TRP A 6 -10.91 11.04 10.65
CA TRP A 6 -9.65 10.27 10.75
C TRP A 6 -8.59 10.73 9.75
N TYR A 7 -9.01 11.00 8.50
CA TYR A 7 -8.11 11.34 7.41
C TYR A 7 -7.42 12.71 7.54
N LYS A 8 -7.92 13.61 8.40
CA LYS A 8 -7.33 14.95 8.57
C LYS A 8 -5.97 14.92 9.26
N ASN A 9 -5.70 13.89 10.05
CA ASN A 9 -4.44 13.70 10.77
C ASN A 9 -3.71 12.42 10.36
N ALA A 10 -4.22 11.70 9.35
CA ALA A 10 -3.68 10.42 8.94
C ALA A 10 -2.41 10.58 8.09
N VAL A 11 -1.43 9.71 8.32
CA VAL A 11 -0.24 9.56 7.48
C VAL A 11 -0.54 8.54 6.38
N PHE A 12 -0.54 9.02 5.13
CA PHE A 12 -0.74 8.20 3.95
C PHE A 12 0.59 7.71 3.39
N TYR A 13 0.66 6.43 3.06
CA TYR A 13 1.79 5.82 2.38
C TYR A 13 1.38 5.32 1.00
N GLN A 14 1.95 5.93 -0.04
CA GLN A 14 1.65 5.54 -1.41
C GLN A 14 2.50 4.32 -1.82
N ILE A 15 1.85 3.32 -2.42
CA ILE A 15 2.52 2.10 -2.89
C ILE A 15 2.27 1.88 -4.39
N SER A 16 3.37 1.78 -5.14
CA SER A 16 3.37 1.14 -6.46
C SER A 16 3.53 -0.37 -6.26
N VAL A 17 2.46 -1.14 -6.49
CA VAL A 17 2.44 -2.59 -6.21
C VAL A 17 3.61 -3.31 -6.88
N ARG A 18 3.85 -3.03 -8.16
CA ARG A 18 4.88 -3.65 -8.99
C ARG A 18 6.31 -3.44 -8.51
N SER A 19 6.55 -2.38 -7.75
CA SER A 19 7.89 -1.99 -7.31
C SER A 19 8.12 -2.22 -5.83
N PHE A 20 7.12 -2.67 -5.07
CA PHE A 20 7.18 -2.72 -3.62
C PHE A 20 7.78 -4.03 -3.10
N LYS A 21 7.12 -5.16 -3.34
CA LYS A 21 7.58 -6.47 -2.89
C LYS A 21 6.99 -7.57 -3.77
N ASP A 22 7.87 -8.34 -4.36
CA ASP A 22 7.57 -9.58 -5.10
C ASP A 22 7.48 -10.75 -4.10
N SER A 23 6.37 -11.49 -4.12
CA SER A 23 6.14 -12.67 -3.26
C SER A 23 6.38 -14.00 -3.97
N ASN A 24 6.38 -14.02 -5.30
CA ASN A 24 6.39 -15.26 -6.10
C ASN A 24 7.69 -15.45 -6.91
N GLY A 25 8.57 -14.45 -6.95
CA GLY A 25 9.86 -14.49 -7.64
C GLY A 25 9.80 -14.17 -9.13
N ASP A 26 8.70 -13.62 -9.65
CA ASP A 26 8.56 -13.26 -11.06
C ASP A 26 9.21 -11.92 -11.45
N GLY A 27 9.77 -11.20 -10.47
CA GLY A 27 10.43 -9.91 -10.63
C GLY A 27 9.48 -8.71 -10.57
N ARG A 28 8.19 -8.92 -10.30
CA ARG A 28 7.19 -7.86 -10.14
C ARG A 28 6.54 -7.97 -8.78
N GLY A 29 6.41 -6.82 -8.12
CA GLY A 29 5.67 -6.77 -6.88
C GLY A 29 4.18 -7.06 -7.06
N ASP A 30 3.58 -7.62 -6.01
CA ASP A 30 2.20 -8.11 -6.02
C ASP A 30 1.49 -7.80 -4.69
N LEU A 31 0.18 -8.07 -4.62
CA LEU A 31 -0.61 -7.78 -3.43
C LEU A 31 -0.25 -8.67 -2.23
N HIS A 32 0.23 -9.90 -2.47
CA HIS A 32 0.71 -10.78 -1.40
C HIS A 32 1.99 -10.24 -0.78
N GLY A 33 2.91 -9.72 -1.58
CA GLY A 33 4.12 -9.04 -1.10
C GLY A 33 3.82 -7.79 -0.28
N ILE A 34 2.74 -7.06 -0.58
CA ILE A 34 2.26 -5.98 0.29
C ILE A 34 1.74 -6.54 1.62
N ALA A 35 0.93 -7.61 1.58
CA ALA A 35 0.40 -8.24 2.78
C ALA A 35 1.51 -8.73 3.73
N GLU A 36 2.59 -9.31 3.20
CA GLU A 36 3.78 -9.72 3.95
C GLU A 36 4.52 -8.58 4.65
N LYS A 37 4.26 -7.32 4.26
CA LYS A 37 4.91 -6.12 4.82
C LYS A 37 3.97 -5.26 5.64
N LEU A 38 2.76 -5.73 5.94
CA LEU A 38 1.83 -4.97 6.80
C LEU A 38 2.42 -4.69 8.19
N ASP A 39 3.15 -5.64 8.79
CA ASP A 39 3.81 -5.42 10.08
C ASP A 39 4.88 -4.32 10.00
N TYR A 40 5.62 -4.24 8.89
CA TYR A 40 6.58 -3.16 8.63
C TYR A 40 5.85 -1.82 8.51
N LEU A 41 4.75 -1.76 7.74
CA LEU A 41 3.98 -0.55 7.54
C LEU A 41 3.32 -0.08 8.85
N GLN A 42 2.82 -1.00 9.66
CA GLN A 42 2.30 -0.70 10.99
C GLN A 42 3.41 -0.16 11.91
N THR A 43 4.58 -0.79 11.91
CA THR A 43 5.74 -0.34 12.71
C THR A 43 6.23 1.05 12.27
N LEU A 44 6.16 1.34 10.96
CA LEU A 44 6.47 2.67 10.41
C LEU A 44 5.50 3.75 10.91
N GLY A 45 4.31 3.38 11.39
CA GLY A 45 3.32 4.28 11.96
C GLY A 45 2.42 4.96 10.94
N ILE A 46 2.17 4.31 9.79
CA ILE A 46 1.23 4.83 8.79
C ILE A 46 -0.22 4.50 9.19
N ASP A 47 -1.16 5.36 8.80
CA ASP A 47 -2.58 5.14 9.08
C ASP A 47 -3.34 4.59 7.85
N CYS A 48 -2.84 4.88 6.64
CA CYS A 48 -3.52 4.50 5.41
C CYS A 48 -2.54 4.17 4.28
N ILE A 49 -2.86 3.12 3.53
CA ILE A 49 -2.15 2.75 2.30
C ILE A 49 -2.92 3.31 1.10
N TRP A 50 -2.24 4.10 0.27
CA TRP A 50 -2.75 4.55 -1.02
C TRP A 50 -2.11 3.74 -2.15
N LEU A 51 -2.87 2.82 -2.74
CA LEU A 51 -2.38 2.04 -3.88
C LEU A 51 -2.46 2.85 -5.17
N MET A 52 -1.37 2.83 -5.94
CA MET A 52 -1.42 3.18 -7.37
C MET A 52 -2.37 2.23 -8.12
N PRO A 53 -2.84 2.57 -9.33
CA PRO A 53 -3.82 1.74 -10.06
C PRO A 53 -3.41 0.27 -10.18
N ILE A 54 -4.30 -0.63 -9.73
CA ILE A 54 -4.11 -2.10 -9.74
C ILE A 54 -5.02 -2.81 -10.75
N TYR A 55 -5.90 -2.07 -11.43
CA TYR A 55 -6.82 -2.63 -12.42
C TYR A 55 -6.10 -3.05 -13.70
N PRO A 56 -6.62 -4.03 -14.45
CA PRO A 56 -6.08 -4.38 -15.75
C PRO A 56 -5.94 -3.15 -16.66
N SER A 57 -4.79 -3.02 -17.30
CA SER A 57 -4.41 -1.91 -18.17
C SER A 57 -3.52 -2.46 -19.28
N PRO A 58 -3.45 -1.87 -20.49
CA PRO A 58 -2.59 -2.38 -21.57
C PRO A 58 -1.09 -2.44 -21.22
N LEU A 59 -0.68 -1.68 -20.21
CA LEU A 59 0.69 -1.66 -19.68
C LEU A 59 0.86 -2.57 -18.44
N ASN A 60 -0.22 -3.26 -18.03
CA ASN A 60 -0.20 -4.16 -16.89
C ASN A 60 0.10 -5.62 -17.27
#